data_AF-K7ZLS3-F1
#
_entry.id   AF-K7ZLS3-F1
#
_cell.length_a   1.000
_cell.length_b   1.000
_cell.length_c   1.000
_cell.angle_alpha   90.00
_cell.angle_beta   90.00
_cell.angle_gamma   90.00
#
_symmetry.space_group_name_H-M   'P 1'
#
loop_
_entity.id
_entity.type
_entity.pdbx_description
1 polymer ?
#
loop_
_entity_poly.entity_id
_entity_poly.type
_entity_poly.pdbx_seq_one_letter_code
_entity_poly.pdbx_strand_id
1 'polypeptide(L)'
;MQSIAEKETYHLPTEHLQVFNVIKNTSNKYITKTKILNQLGYEYNSSNERWLRRVINSLVYDYGYPIGCSYKPSERGYYIITTEQEKQQAMKSIKKLADGSMKRYEALKRIEV
;
A
#
# COMPACT_ATOMS: atom_id res chain seq x y z
N MET A 1 3.19 4.79 21.75
CA MET A 1 3.28 4.27 20.37
C MET A 1 4.38 3.21 20.39
N GLN A 2 4.05 1.94 20.19
CA GLN A 2 5.04 0.86 20.17
C GLN A 2 5.95 0.99 18.95
N SER A 3 7.23 0.71 19.14
CA SER A 3 8.24 0.83 18.09
C SER A 3 8.09 -0.30 17.05
N ILE A 4 8.56 -0.07 15.82
CA ILE A 4 8.54 -1.10 14.74
C ILE A 4 9.31 -2.36 15.18
N ALA A 5 10.34 -2.21 16.02
CA ALA A 5 11.13 -3.31 16.58
C ALA A 5 10.33 -4.18 17.58
N GLU A 6 9.33 -3.63 18.27
CA GLU A 6 8.48 -4.41 19.19
C GLU A 6 7.42 -5.27 18.45
N LYS A 7 7.16 -4.96 17.17
CA LYS A 7 6.20 -5.71 16.32
C LYS A 7 6.84 -6.86 15.55
N GLU A 8 8.17 -6.98 15.55
CA GLU A 8 8.87 -7.84 14.58
C GLU A 8 8.83 -9.35 14.89
N THR A 9 8.25 -9.85 15.98
CA THR A 9 8.48 -11.27 16.34
C THR A 9 7.29 -12.16 16.67
N TYR A 10 6.05 -11.69 16.79
CA TYR A 10 4.92 -12.61 17.00
C TYR A 10 3.69 -12.22 16.17
N HIS A 11 3.36 -13.06 15.17
CA HIS A 11 2.09 -13.14 14.41
C HIS A 11 1.96 -12.54 12.99
N LEU A 12 3.02 -12.14 12.30
CA LEU A 12 2.86 -11.77 10.88
C LEU A 12 2.79 -13.04 10.00
N PRO A 13 1.78 -13.19 9.11
CA PRO A 13 1.77 -14.28 8.15
C PRO A 13 2.99 -14.21 7.21
N THR A 14 3.46 -15.37 6.74
CA THR A 14 4.65 -15.47 5.87
C THR A 14 4.54 -14.59 4.63
N GLU A 15 3.36 -14.52 4.01
CA GLU A 15 3.12 -13.69 2.83
C GLU A 15 3.29 -12.18 3.11
N HIS A 16 2.87 -11.71 4.29
CA HIS A 16 3.04 -10.31 4.70
C HIS A 16 4.51 -9.97 4.88
N LEU A 17 5.30 -10.87 5.48
CA LEU A 17 6.74 -10.68 5.65
C LEU A 17 7.46 -10.62 4.29
N GLN A 18 7.11 -11.52 3.37
CA GLN A 18 7.69 -11.53 2.03
C GLN A 18 7.39 -10.23 1.28
N VAL A 19 6.13 -9.78 1.27
CA VAL A 19 5.74 -8.52 0.63
C VAL A 19 6.46 -7.33 1.26
N PHE A 20 6.51 -7.25 2.60
CA PHE A 20 7.20 -6.17 3.29
C PHE A 20 8.70 -6.15 2.97
N ASN A 21 9.36 -7.31 2.99
CA ASN A 21 10.78 -7.42 2.70
C ASN A 21 11.11 -6.97 1.28
N VAL A 22 10.27 -7.30 0.30
CA VAL A 22 10.42 -6.81 -1.08
C VAL A 22 10.32 -5.28 -1.17
N ILE A 23 9.39 -4.67 -0.44
CA ILE A 23 9.23 -3.20 -0.43
C ILE A 23 10.38 -2.53 0.35
N LYS A 24 10.82 -3.11 1.46
CA LYS A 24 11.89 -2.57 2.32
C LYS A 24 13.25 -2.63 1.64
N ASN A 25 13.55 -3.71 0.92
CA ASN A 25 14.88 -4.00 0.38
C ASN A 25 15.03 -3.59 -1.10
N THR A 26 14.06 -2.89 -1.68
CA THR A 26 14.20 -2.40 -3.05
C THR A 26 15.28 -1.31 -3.13
N SER A 27 16.12 -1.37 -4.16
CA SER A 27 17.20 -0.40 -4.37
C SER A 27 16.70 1.00 -4.71
N ASN A 28 15.46 1.12 -5.18
CA ASN A 28 14.78 2.39 -5.41
C ASN A 28 13.85 2.67 -4.24
N LYS A 29 13.67 3.94 -3.86
CA LYS A 29 12.70 4.31 -2.81
C LYS A 29 11.27 3.79 -3.11
N TYR A 30 10.89 3.75 -4.39
CA TYR A 30 9.55 3.36 -4.85
C TYR A 30 9.59 2.09 -5.68
N ILE A 31 8.65 1.17 -5.42
CA ILE A 31 8.51 -0.09 -6.16
C ILE A 31 7.07 -0.30 -6.66
N THR A 32 6.92 -0.64 -7.94
CA THR A 32 5.61 -0.87 -8.55
C THR A 32 5.07 -2.26 -8.22
N LYS A 33 3.74 -2.44 -8.28
CA LYS A 33 3.09 -3.75 -8.08
C LYS A 33 3.66 -4.84 -8.96
N THR A 34 3.89 -4.53 -10.24
CA THR A 34 4.49 -5.46 -11.19
C THR A 34 5.87 -5.93 -10.73
N LYS A 35 6.71 -5.01 -10.26
CA LYS A 35 8.04 -5.37 -9.72
C LYS A 35 7.93 -6.20 -8.44
N ILE A 36 7.00 -5.87 -7.53
CA ILE A 36 6.77 -6.65 -6.31
C ILE A 36 6.36 -8.08 -6.67
N LEU A 37 5.34 -8.25 -7.52
CA LEU A 37 4.84 -9.56 -7.92
C LEU A 37 5.94 -10.39 -8.62
N ASN A 38 6.67 -9.79 -9.56
CA ASN A 38 7.75 -10.47 -10.26
C ASN A 38 8.85 -10.95 -9.29
N GLN A 39 9.22 -10.16 -8.29
CA GLN A 39 10.22 -10.54 -7.28
C GLN A 39 9.72 -11.63 -6.33
N LEU A 40 8.40 -11.75 -6.16
CA LEU A 40 7.76 -12.81 -5.39
C LEU A 40 7.47 -14.07 -6.24
N GLY A 41 7.81 -14.07 -7.54
CA GLY A 41 7.56 -15.19 -8.44
C GLY A 41 6.13 -15.29 -8.97
N TYR A 42 5.33 -14.23 -8.84
CA TYR A 42 3.96 -14.19 -9.35
C TYR A 42 3.86 -13.45 -10.70
N GLU A 43 3.04 -13.98 -11.60
CA GLU A 43 2.65 -13.27 -12.81
C GLU A 43 1.79 -12.03 -12.51
N TYR A 44 1.91 -11.02 -13.36
CA TYR A 44 1.05 -9.84 -13.27
C TYR A 44 -0.34 -10.12 -13.87
N ASN A 45 -1.33 -10.37 -13.01
CA ASN A 45 -2.74 -10.49 -13.38
C ASN A 45 -3.64 -9.83 -12.31
N SER A 46 -4.93 -9.71 -12.59
CA SER A 46 -5.90 -9.02 -11.71
C SER A 46 -6.07 -9.69 -10.35
N SER A 47 -5.99 -11.02 -10.28
CA SER A 47 -6.08 -11.78 -9.03
C SER A 47 -4.88 -11.52 -8.12
N ASN A 48 -3.67 -11.63 -8.67
CA ASN A 48 -2.42 -11.38 -7.94
C ASN A 48 -2.29 -9.90 -7.55
N GLU A 49 -2.72 -8.97 -8.40
CA GLU A 49 -2.76 -7.55 -8.05
C GLU A 49 -3.72 -7.29 -6.88
N ARG A 50 -4.89 -7.93 -6.88
CA ARG A 50 -5.88 -7.82 -5.79
C ARG A 50 -5.34 -8.41 -4.50
N TRP A 51 -4.72 -9.59 -4.55
CA TRP A 51 -4.08 -10.22 -3.40
C TRP A 51 -2.99 -9.31 -2.81
N LEU A 52 -2.07 -8.81 -3.64
CA LEU A 52 -1.00 -7.92 -3.19
C LEU A 52 -1.54 -6.66 -2.49
N ARG A 53 -2.59 -6.04 -3.05
CA ARG A 53 -3.25 -4.90 -2.40
C ARG A 53 -3.83 -5.27 -1.03
N ARG A 54 -4.43 -6.46 -0.87
CA ARG A 54 -4.96 -6.90 0.43
C ARG A 54 -3.84 -7.08 1.45
N VAL A 55 -2.76 -7.75 1.08
CA VAL A 55 -1.60 -7.96 1.96
C VAL A 55 -0.98 -6.62 2.38
N ILE A 56 -0.74 -5.70 1.44
CA ILE A 56 -0.20 -4.37 1.75
C ILE A 56 -1.15 -3.58 2.65
N ASN A 57 -2.45 -3.59 2.37
CA ASN A 57 -3.36 -2.82 3.22
C ASN A 57 -3.40 -3.42 4.64
N SER A 58 -3.42 -4.75 4.77
CA SER A 58 -3.35 -5.43 6.07
C SER A 58 -2.07 -5.07 6.83
N LEU A 59 -0.91 -5.08 6.16
CA LEU A 59 0.36 -4.56 6.71
C LEU A 59 0.19 -3.14 7.29
N VAL A 60 -0.51 -2.24 6.58
CA VAL A 60 -0.70 -0.86 7.02
C VAL A 60 -1.69 -0.73 8.17
N TYR A 61 -2.92 -1.22 8.05
CA TYR A 61 -3.98 -0.93 9.03
C TYR A 61 -4.07 -1.96 10.16
N ASP A 62 -3.80 -3.24 9.92
CA ASP A 62 -3.84 -4.28 10.96
C ASP A 62 -2.54 -4.29 11.76
N TYR A 63 -1.41 -4.22 11.05
CA TYR A 63 -0.08 -4.36 11.65
C TYR A 63 0.65 -3.03 11.84
N GLY A 64 0.13 -1.91 11.31
CA GLY A 64 0.70 -0.57 11.51
C GLY A 64 2.08 -0.38 10.87
N TYR A 65 2.37 -1.06 9.76
CA TYR A 65 3.60 -0.89 9.01
C TYR A 65 3.57 0.43 8.21
N PRO A 66 4.69 1.17 8.15
CA PRO A 66 4.73 2.49 7.54
C PRO A 66 4.86 2.41 6.01
N ILE A 67 3.86 1.85 5.32
CA ILE A 67 3.89 1.71 3.86
C ILE A 67 3.03 2.81 3.21
N GLY A 68 3.66 3.63 2.39
CA GLY A 68 3.01 4.64 1.56
C GLY A 68 2.79 4.15 0.13
N CYS A 69 1.98 4.89 -0.63
CA CYS A 69 1.80 4.70 -2.07
C CYS A 69 1.77 6.06 -2.76
N SER A 70 2.48 6.18 -3.87
CA SER A 70 2.50 7.38 -4.71
C SER A 70 2.14 7.06 -6.15
N TYR A 71 1.45 8.00 -6.77
CA TYR A 71 0.94 7.91 -8.15
C TYR A 71 1.66 8.89 -9.08
N LYS A 72 2.62 9.70 -8.58
CA LYS A 72 3.40 10.60 -9.44
C LYS A 72 4.29 9.78 -10.37
N PRO A 73 4.50 10.18 -11.63
CA PRO A 73 5.29 9.40 -12.59
C PRO A 73 6.70 9.02 -12.09
N SER A 74 7.42 9.95 -11.45
CA SER A 74 8.78 9.75 -10.93
C SER A 74 8.85 9.02 -9.59
N GLU A 75 7.73 8.89 -8.88
CA GLU A 75 7.62 8.30 -7.53
C GLU A 75 6.62 7.14 -7.52
N ARG A 76 6.37 6.51 -8.67
CA ARG A 76 5.23 5.59 -8.81
C ARG A 76 5.47 4.30 -8.05
N GLY A 77 4.58 3.96 -7.14
CA GLY A 77 4.56 2.68 -6.44
C GLY A 77 4.46 2.78 -4.92
N TYR A 78 4.74 1.66 -4.26
CA TYR A 78 4.81 1.56 -2.81
C TYR A 78 6.21 1.89 -2.29
N TYR A 79 6.28 2.38 -1.07
CA TYR A 79 7.54 2.76 -0.42
C TYR A 79 7.40 2.70 1.10
N ILE A 80 8.52 2.56 1.80
CA ILE A 80 8.57 2.70 3.26
C ILE A 80 8.61 4.18 3.62
N ILE A 81 7.64 4.66 4.39
CA ILE A 81 7.57 6.01 4.93
C ILE A 81 8.65 6.14 6.01
N THR A 82 9.55 7.09 5.82
CA THR A 82 10.64 7.40 6.76
C THR A 82 10.63 8.85 7.22
N THR A 83 9.80 9.71 6.63
CA THR A 83 9.68 11.13 6.99
C THR A 83 8.22 11.55 7.20
N GLU A 84 7.99 12.62 7.97
CA GLU A 84 6.65 13.17 8.16
C GLU A 84 6.09 13.73 6.84
N GLN A 85 6.94 14.32 5.98
CA GLN A 85 6.51 14.81 4.67
C GLN A 85 5.96 13.68 3.79
N GLU A 86 6.64 12.53 3.77
CA GLU A 86 6.19 11.32 3.07
C GLU A 86 4.84 10.85 3.59
N LYS A 87 4.69 10.79 4.92
CA LYS A 87 3.42 10.43 5.58
C LYS A 87 2.28 11.37 5.18
N GLN A 88 2.49 12.68 5.26
CA GLN A 88 1.50 13.69 4.88
C GLN A 88 1.11 13.58 3.40
N GLN A 89 2.08 13.32 2.52
CA GLN A 89 1.83 13.10 1.10
C GLN A 89 1.02 11.83 0.82
N ALA A 90 1.30 10.73 1.53
CA ALA A 90 0.51 9.50 1.45
C ALA A 90 -0.93 9.73 1.92
N MET A 91 -1.12 10.38 3.08
CA MET A 91 -2.43 10.73 3.62
C MET A 91 -3.24 11.60 2.66
N LYS A 92 -2.62 12.64 2.08
CA LYS A 92 -3.26 13.53 1.10
C LYS A 92 -3.75 12.77 -0.14
N SER A 93 -2.96 11.82 -0.62
CA SER A 93 -3.29 10.99 -1.78
C SER A 93 -4.51 10.11 -1.51
N ILE A 94 -4.56 9.48 -0.33
CA ILE A 94 -5.69 8.64 0.10
C ILE A 94 -6.95 9.48 0.29
N LYS A 95 -6.85 10.64 0.96
CA LYS A 95 -7.98 11.55 1.16
C LYS A 95 -8.62 11.95 -0.17
N LYS A 96 -7.81 12.33 -1.17
CA LYS A 96 -8.32 12.71 -2.50
C LYS A 96 -9.09 11.57 -3.17
N LEU A 97 -8.63 10.32 -3.02
CA LEU A 97 -9.33 9.14 -3.56
C LEU A 97 -10.65 8.88 -2.81
N ALA A 98 -10.66 9.04 -1.49
CA ALA A 98 -11.86 8.92 -0.68
C ALA A 98 -12.91 9.99 -1.06
N ASP A 99 -12.48 11.25 -1.19
CA ASP A 99 -13.33 12.37 -1.61
C ASP A 99 -13.95 12.11 -3.00
N GLY A 100 -13.15 11.62 -3.96
CA GLY A 100 -13.64 11.25 -5.28
C GLY A 100 -14.66 10.11 -5.24
N SER A 101 -14.42 9.09 -4.41
CA SER A 101 -15.33 7.97 -4.21
C SER A 101 -16.66 8.42 -3.60
N MET A 102 -16.61 9.32 -2.62
CA MET A 102 -17.81 9.88 -1.98
C MET A 102 -18.63 10.72 -2.96
N LYS A 103 -18.00 11.54 -3.80
CA LYS A 103 -18.70 12.28 -4.86
C LYS A 103 -19.45 11.35 -5.82
N ARG A 104 -18.84 10.23 -6.21
CA ARG A 104 -19.48 9.22 -7.05
C ARG A 104 -20.67 8.57 -6.34
N TYR A 105 -20.50 8.20 -5.07
CA TYR A 105 -21.58 7.63 -4.25
C TYR A 105 -22.79 8.58 -4.15
N GLU A 106 -22.56 9.86 -3.91
CA GLU A 106 -23.64 10.86 -3.86
C GLU A 106 -24.32 11.10 -5.21
N ALA A 107 -23.60 10.95 -6.32
CA ALA A 107 -24.21 10.99 -7.65
C ALA A 107 -25.14 9.78 -7.90
N LEU A 108 -24.74 8.59 -7.45
CA LEU A 108 -25.54 7.37 -7.59
C LEU A 108 -26.86 7.43 -6.84
N LYS A 109 -26.90 8.06 -5.65
CA LYS A 109 -28.14 8.27 -4.88
C LYS A 109 -29.23 9.05 -5.64
N ARG A 110 -28.86 9.84 -6.65
CA ARG A 110 -29.77 10.71 -7.41
C ARG A 110 -30.33 10.03 -8.67
N ILE A 111 -29.87 8.83 -8.98
CA ILE A 111 -30.34 8.07 -10.13
C ILE A 111 -31.63 7.36 -9.71
N GLU A 112 -32.72 7.63 -10.41
CA GLU A 112 -33.94 6.82 -10.32
C GLU A 112 -33.76 5.55 -11.17
N VAL A 113 -34.16 4.40 -10.61
CA VAL A 113 -34.09 3.07 -11.24
C VAL A 113 -35.46 2.43 -11.20
#